data_AF-A0A923V9V7-F1
#
_entry.id   AF-A0A923V9V7-F1
#
_cell.length_a   1.000
_cell.length_b   1.000
_cell.length_c   1.000
_cell.angle_alpha   90.00
_cell.angle_beta   90.00
_cell.angle_gamma   90.00
#
_symmetry.space_group_name_H-M   'P 1'
#
loop_
_entity.id
_entity.type
_entity.pdbx_description
1 polymer ?
#
loop_
_entity_poly.entity_id
_entity_poly.type
_entity_poly.pdbx_seq_one_letter_code
_entity_poly.pdbx_strand_id
1 'polypeptide(L)'
;MNMKKIFVAATALFMMGCEEMDGQLTVSKNLNVKSSKNQNVVLNAGTYNTTLDFKKDKVEATVKANNNSKLKIVFDVPNNAQIPANGNFELKSAQTGQPVDVIGNAKTVQTQSAAQTGWEQCQVSDYQTICNPQGCTAVPVNRWGQQYTEYYLRNTDKNINFTMTEVGSVSKKLAQFQGASRTSQKVIIRQDRCF
;
A
#
# COMPACT_ATOMS: atom_id res chain seq x y z
N MET A 1 2.15 -42.44 -22.32
CA MET A 1 1.34 -41.81 -21.27
C MET A 1 1.96 -40.45 -20.95
N ASN A 2 1.41 -39.38 -21.51
CA ASN A 2 1.97 -38.03 -21.44
C ASN A 2 1.46 -37.31 -20.18
N MET A 3 2.32 -37.18 -19.18
CA MET A 3 2.01 -36.44 -17.96
C MET A 3 2.21 -34.94 -18.24
N LYS A 4 1.14 -34.24 -18.59
CA LYS A 4 1.12 -32.78 -18.70
C LYS A 4 1.37 -32.19 -17.31
N LYS A 5 2.56 -31.64 -17.09
CA LYS A 5 2.91 -30.86 -15.90
C LYS A 5 2.12 -29.55 -15.95
N ILE A 6 1.02 -29.48 -15.22
CA ILE A 6 0.27 -28.25 -14.99
C ILE A 6 1.10 -27.41 -14.00
N PHE A 7 1.85 -26.45 -14.53
CA PHE A 7 2.39 -25.35 -13.75
C PHE A 7 1.22 -24.44 -13.37
N VAL A 8 0.65 -24.64 -12.17
CA VAL A 8 -0.23 -23.64 -11.58
C VAL A 8 0.67 -22.49 -11.12
N ALA A 9 0.89 -21.53 -12.01
CA ALA A 9 1.35 -20.21 -11.59
C ALA A 9 0.21 -19.63 -10.73
N ALA A 10 0.32 -19.78 -9.42
CA ALA A 10 -0.54 -19.10 -8.47
C ALA A 10 -0.26 -17.60 -8.62
N THR A 11 -1.05 -16.95 -9.48
CA THR A 11 -1.13 -15.49 -9.56
C THR A 11 -1.59 -15.04 -8.19
N ALA A 12 -0.63 -14.67 -7.35
CA ALA A 12 -0.90 -14.02 -6.08
C ALA A 12 -1.78 -12.80 -6.40
N LEU A 13 -3.05 -12.88 -6.03
CA LEU A 13 -3.90 -11.72 -5.93
C LEU A 13 -3.20 -10.80 -4.94
N PHE A 14 -2.52 -9.78 -5.46
CA PHE A 14 -2.00 -8.68 -4.69
C PHE A 14 -3.21 -8.00 -4.06
N MET A 15 -3.56 -8.43 -2.85
CA MET A 15 -4.30 -7.57 -1.93
C MET A 15 -3.37 -6.40 -1.66
N MET A 16 -3.48 -5.37 -2.50
CA MET A 16 -2.95 -4.04 -2.22
C MET A 16 -3.69 -3.58 -0.96
N GLY A 17 -3.18 -3.99 0.21
CA GLY A 17 -3.53 -3.34 1.46
C GLY A 17 -3.27 -1.85 1.26
N CYS A 18 -4.15 -1.01 1.79
CA CYS A 18 -4.00 0.44 1.76
C CYS A 18 -2.54 0.80 2.04
N GLU A 19 -1.83 1.25 1.00
CA GLU A 19 -0.42 1.57 1.15
C GLU A 19 -0.36 2.97 1.72
N GLU A 20 -0.04 3.06 3.01
CA GLU A 20 0.33 4.32 3.62
C GLU A 20 1.82 4.60 3.34
N MET A 21 2.13 5.87 3.08
CA MET A 21 3.48 6.35 2.88
C MET A 21 3.72 7.59 3.74
N ASP A 22 4.65 7.48 4.66
CA ASP A 22 5.11 8.62 5.44
C ASP A 22 6.16 9.42 4.69
N GLY A 23 6.17 10.73 4.93
CA GLY A 23 7.11 11.65 4.33
C GLY A 23 7.03 13.05 4.92
N GLN A 24 7.71 13.98 4.26
CA GLN A 24 7.71 15.39 4.62
C GLN A 24 7.18 16.22 3.46
N LEU A 25 6.28 17.13 3.77
CA LEU A 25 5.80 18.17 2.87
C LEU A 25 6.44 19.50 3.29
N THR A 26 7.27 20.07 2.43
CA THR A 26 7.86 21.39 2.61
C THR A 26 7.11 22.40 1.74
N VAL A 27 6.40 23.31 2.40
CA VAL A 27 5.65 24.40 1.79
C VAL A 27 6.56 25.62 1.73
N SER A 28 6.91 26.07 0.53
CA SER A 28 7.83 27.20 0.31
C SER A 28 7.13 28.55 0.34
N LYS A 29 5.84 28.58 -0.02
CA LYS A 29 4.96 29.75 0.00
C LYS A 29 3.58 29.32 0.46
N ASN A 30 2.79 30.24 1.01
CA ASN A 30 1.42 29.95 1.41
C ASN A 30 0.67 29.22 0.29
N LEU A 31 0.24 28.00 0.60
CA LEU A 31 -0.32 27.05 -0.33
C LEU A 31 -1.82 26.93 -0.04
N ASN A 32 -2.64 27.32 -1.00
CA ASN A 32 -4.08 27.10 -0.94
C ASN A 32 -4.38 25.66 -1.36
N VAL A 33 -5.11 24.92 -0.52
CA VAL A 33 -5.58 23.55 -0.79
C VAL A 33 -7.03 23.41 -0.38
N LYS A 34 -7.71 22.39 -0.92
CA LYS A 34 -9.03 21.98 -0.45
C LYS A 34 -8.90 20.84 0.54
N SER A 35 -9.49 21.01 1.71
CA SER A 35 -9.60 19.93 2.71
C SER A 35 -10.57 18.84 2.25
N SER A 36 -10.60 17.71 2.96
CA SER A 36 -11.60 16.65 2.75
C SER A 36 -13.06 17.10 2.91
N LYS A 37 -13.29 18.28 3.52
CA LYS A 37 -14.62 18.91 3.65
C LYS A 37 -14.90 19.90 2.52
N ASN A 38 -14.09 19.90 1.47
CA ASN A 38 -14.15 20.85 0.34
C ASN A 38 -14.02 22.33 0.77
N GLN A 39 -13.38 22.58 1.92
CA GLN A 39 -13.10 23.93 2.41
C GLN A 39 -11.71 24.36 1.95
N ASN A 40 -11.58 25.60 1.49
CA ASN A 40 -10.28 26.20 1.19
C ASN A 40 -9.52 26.42 2.50
N VAL A 41 -8.32 25.87 2.57
CA VAL A 41 -7.40 26.01 3.71
C VAL A 41 -6.07 26.51 3.19
N VAL A 42 -5.47 27.44 3.93
CA VAL A 42 -4.13 27.94 3.66
C VAL A 42 -3.14 27.15 4.51
N LEU A 43 -2.23 26.44 3.85
CA LEU A 43 -1.03 25.91 4.49
C LEU A 43 0.04 26.99 4.43
N ASN A 44 0.49 27.47 5.59
CA ASN A 44 1.58 28.43 5.67
C ASN A 44 2.90 27.79 5.24
N ALA A 45 3.89 28.63 4.91
CA ALA A 45 5.25 28.15 4.67
C ALA A 45 5.80 27.41 5.90
N GLY A 46 6.45 26.27 5.66
CA GLY A 46 6.95 25.38 6.72
C GLY A 46 7.10 23.94 6.26
N THR A 47 7.63 23.10 7.14
CA THR A 47 7.78 21.65 6.91
C THR A 47 6.80 20.89 7.79
N TYR A 48 6.11 19.92 7.20
CA TYR A 48 5.05 19.16 7.85
C TYR A 48 5.26 17.66 7.65
N ASN A 49 5.12 16.90 8.73
CA ASN A 49 5.01 15.44 8.62
C ASN A 49 3.69 15.10 7.92
N THR A 50 3.79 14.33 6.85
CA THR A 50 2.66 14.03 5.98
C THR A 50 2.60 12.54 5.69
N THR A 51 1.42 11.96 5.86
CA THR A 51 1.14 10.57 5.48
C THR A 51 0.23 10.57 4.26
N LEU A 52 0.62 9.87 3.19
CA LEU A 52 -0.21 9.63 2.02
C LEU A 52 -0.86 8.25 2.13
N ASP A 53 -2.18 8.19 1.98
CA ASP A 53 -2.94 6.94 1.87
C ASP A 53 -3.42 6.81 0.42
N PHE A 54 -2.87 5.81 -0.28
CA PHE A 54 -3.19 5.54 -1.68
C PHE A 54 -4.42 4.63 -1.77
N LYS A 55 -5.54 5.21 -2.24
CA LYS A 55 -6.78 4.49 -2.52
C LYS A 55 -6.96 4.33 -4.02
N LYS A 56 -7.97 3.53 -4.40
CA LYS A 56 -8.24 3.19 -5.81
C LYS A 56 -8.43 4.42 -6.72
N ASP A 57 -9.14 5.43 -6.22
CA ASP A 57 -9.61 6.59 -6.98
C ASP A 57 -9.16 7.94 -6.39
N LYS A 58 -8.35 7.91 -5.33
CA LYS A 58 -7.90 9.11 -4.62
C LYS A 58 -6.63 8.87 -3.82
N VAL A 59 -5.94 9.94 -3.52
CA VAL A 59 -4.83 9.98 -2.55
C VAL A 59 -5.22 10.91 -1.42
N GLU A 60 -5.20 10.40 -0.19
CA GLU A 60 -5.48 11.21 0.99
C GLU A 60 -4.17 11.60 1.67
N ALA A 61 -3.86 12.89 1.72
CA ALA A 61 -2.71 13.41 2.45
C ALA A 61 -3.15 13.91 3.83
N THR A 62 -2.62 13.28 4.88
CA THR A 62 -2.78 13.73 6.26
C THR A 62 -1.57 14.53 6.68
N VAL A 63 -1.70 15.85 6.73
CA VAL A 63 -0.66 16.80 7.13
C VAL A 63 -0.78 17.08 8.62
N LYS A 64 0.26 16.80 9.39
CA LYS A 64 0.32 17.11 10.84
C LYS A 64 0.97 18.48 11.03
N ALA A 65 0.21 19.44 11.53
CA ALA A 65 0.72 20.76 11.90
C ALA A 65 1.38 20.73 13.29
N ASN A 66 2.22 21.73 13.57
CA ASN A 66 3.04 21.82 14.79
C ASN A 66 2.24 21.82 16.11
N ASN A 67 0.95 22.15 16.05
CA ASN A 67 0.03 22.13 17.20
C ASN A 67 -0.69 20.78 17.37
N ASN A 68 -0.19 19.69 16.77
CA ASN A 68 -0.83 18.37 16.69
C ASN A 68 -2.20 18.33 15.99
N SER A 69 -2.64 19.42 15.36
CA SER A 69 -3.83 19.37 14.50
C SER A 69 -3.51 18.63 13.20
N LYS A 70 -4.45 17.82 12.73
CA LYS A 70 -4.34 17.07 11.48
C LYS A 70 -5.21 17.74 10.42
N LEU A 71 -4.61 18.14 9.32
CA LEU A 71 -5.33 18.57 8.12
C LEU A 71 -5.36 17.41 7.14
N LYS A 72 -6.56 17.04 6.70
CA LYS A 72 -6.76 16.03 5.65
C LYS A 72 -7.03 16.71 4.32
N ILE A 73 -6.20 16.44 3.32
CA ILE A 73 -6.29 16.92 1.95
C ILE A 73 -6.57 15.72 1.06
N VAL A 74 -7.47 15.85 0.08
CA VAL A 74 -7.86 14.74 -0.80
C VAL A 74 -7.54 15.13 -2.23
N PHE A 75 -6.71 14.34 -2.88
CA PHE A 75 -6.43 14.47 -4.31
C PHE A 75 -7.25 13.40 -5.01
N ASP A 76 -8.20 13.81 -5.84
CA ASP A 76 -8.85 12.86 -6.74
C ASP A 76 -7.81 12.34 -7.74
N VAL A 77 -7.81 11.04 -8.00
CA VAL A 77 -6.90 10.45 -8.99
C VAL A 77 -7.77 9.65 -9.94
N PRO A 78 -8.04 10.18 -11.15
CA PRO A 78 -8.90 9.46 -12.06
C PRO A 78 -8.23 8.14 -12.45
N ASN A 79 -9.03 7.09 -12.69
CA ASN A 79 -8.55 5.72 -12.90
C ASN A 79 -7.52 5.59 -14.04
N ASN A 80 -7.42 6.58 -14.93
CA ASN A 80 -6.51 6.67 -16.08
C ASN A 80 -5.26 7.56 -15.84
N ALA A 81 -5.19 8.32 -14.74
CA ALA A 81 -4.02 9.11 -14.35
C ALA A 81 -3.27 8.46 -13.16
N GLN A 82 -3.15 7.13 -13.20
CA GLN A 82 -2.48 6.38 -12.13
C GLN A 82 -1.05 6.87 -11.96
N ILE A 83 -0.65 7.07 -10.71
CA ILE A 83 0.76 7.27 -10.35
C ILE A 83 1.50 5.99 -10.74
N PRO A 84 2.49 6.05 -11.65
CA PRO A 84 3.15 4.86 -12.14
C PRO A 84 3.96 4.21 -11.01
N ALA A 85 4.17 2.90 -11.08
CA ALA A 85 5.09 2.23 -10.15
C ALA A 85 6.53 2.75 -10.31
N ASN A 86 6.91 3.13 -11.53
CA ASN A 86 8.20 3.71 -11.86
C ASN A 86 8.04 4.78 -12.93
N GLY A 87 8.57 5.97 -12.70
CA GLY A 87 8.60 7.05 -13.69
C GLY A 87 7.97 8.35 -13.22
N ASN A 88 7.92 9.31 -14.13
CA ASN A 88 7.35 10.63 -13.89
C ASN A 88 5.83 10.60 -14.01
N PHE A 89 5.16 11.46 -13.27
CA PHE A 89 3.72 11.68 -13.35
C PHE A 89 3.39 13.16 -13.23
N GLU A 90 2.23 13.51 -13.79
CA GLU A 90 1.66 14.83 -13.69
C GLU A 90 0.14 14.69 -13.46
N LEU A 91 -0.35 15.36 -12.43
CA LEU A 91 -1.77 15.44 -12.10
C LEU A 91 -2.16 16.91 -12.11
N LYS A 92 -3.02 17.28 -13.05
CA LYS A 92 -3.51 18.65 -13.19
C LYS A 92 -4.56 18.99 -12.13
N SER A 93 -4.70 20.26 -11.82
CA SER A 93 -5.73 20.80 -10.93
C SER A 93 -7.14 20.29 -11.27
N ALA A 94 -7.48 20.24 -12.56
CA ALA A 94 -8.77 19.75 -13.05
C ALA A 94 -9.00 18.25 -12.79
N GLN A 95 -7.92 17.46 -12.70
CA GLN A 95 -7.98 16.01 -12.45
C GLN A 95 -8.07 15.72 -10.95
N THR A 96 -7.38 16.52 -10.12
CA THR A 96 -7.27 16.28 -8.68
C THR A 96 -8.31 16.98 -7.83
N GLY A 97 -9.06 17.92 -8.42
CA GLY A 97 -9.98 18.79 -7.70
C GLY A 97 -9.28 19.87 -6.86
N GLN A 98 -7.95 19.85 -6.79
CA GLN A 98 -7.13 20.77 -6.00
C GLN A 98 -6.74 22.00 -6.82
N PRO A 99 -6.56 23.19 -6.20
CA PRO A 99 -6.22 24.43 -6.90
C PRO A 99 -4.73 24.53 -7.27
N VAL A 100 -4.07 23.39 -7.50
CA VAL A 100 -2.65 23.27 -7.82
C VAL A 100 -2.43 22.10 -8.79
N ASP A 101 -1.37 22.19 -9.58
CA ASP A 101 -0.87 21.04 -10.34
C ASP A 101 0.14 20.26 -9.48
N VAL A 102 0.25 18.95 -9.69
CA VAL A 102 1.19 18.07 -8.99
C VAL A 102 2.07 17.37 -10.03
N ILE A 103 3.38 17.55 -9.94
CA ILE A 103 4.35 16.96 -10.86
C ILE A 103 5.36 16.18 -10.02
N GLY A 104 5.58 14.91 -10.33
CA GLY A 104 6.41 14.06 -9.51
C GLY A 104 7.05 12.88 -10.23
N ASN A 105 7.74 12.09 -9.43
CA ASN A 105 8.36 10.84 -9.80
C ASN A 105 8.08 9.80 -8.73
N ALA A 106 7.78 8.58 -9.18
CA ALA A 106 7.63 7.41 -8.34
C ALA A 106 8.70 6.39 -8.73
N LYS A 107 9.22 5.68 -7.74
CA LYS A 107 10.19 4.60 -7.93
C LYS A 107 9.88 3.45 -6.98
N THR A 108 9.66 2.28 -7.56
CA THR A 108 9.41 1.02 -6.84
C THR A 108 10.54 0.05 -7.13
N VAL A 109 11.23 -0.38 -6.09
CA VAL A 109 12.27 -1.41 -6.15
C VAL A 109 11.78 -2.63 -5.39
N GLN A 110 11.85 -3.79 -6.03
CA GLN A 110 11.56 -5.06 -5.38
C GLN A 110 12.84 -5.86 -5.23
N THR A 111 13.10 -6.35 -4.02
CA THR A 111 14.23 -7.24 -3.73
C THR A 111 13.73 -8.51 -3.05
N GLN A 112 14.46 -9.60 -3.28
CA GLN A 112 14.19 -10.90 -2.66
C GLN A 112 15.34 -11.23 -1.71
N SER A 113 15.02 -11.67 -0.50
CA SER A 113 16.03 -12.24 0.39
C SER A 113 16.51 -13.59 -0.13
N ALA A 114 17.57 -14.12 0.49
CA ALA A 114 17.87 -15.54 0.39
C ALA A 114 16.69 -16.38 0.88
N ALA A 115 16.58 -17.62 0.39
CA ALA A 115 15.64 -18.59 0.91
C ALA A 115 15.92 -18.87 2.39
N GLN A 116 14.85 -18.96 3.16
CA GLN A 116 14.84 -19.25 4.58
C GLN A 116 13.96 -20.48 4.79
N THR A 117 14.29 -21.25 5.82
CA THR A 117 13.54 -22.45 6.18
C THR A 117 13.21 -22.44 7.67
N GLY A 118 12.05 -22.96 8.04
CA GLY A 118 11.66 -23.04 9.45
C GLY A 118 10.44 -23.90 9.69
N TRP A 119 10.15 -24.12 10.97
CA TRP A 119 8.89 -24.73 11.41
C TRP A 119 7.91 -23.63 11.79
N GLU A 120 6.68 -23.76 11.31
CA GLU A 120 5.61 -22.81 11.57
C GLU A 120 4.38 -23.51 12.12
N GLN A 121 3.69 -22.83 13.03
CA GLN A 121 2.42 -23.29 13.53
C GLN A 121 1.38 -23.28 12.40
N CYS A 122 0.66 -24.38 12.27
CA CYS A 122 -0.41 -24.54 11.29
C CYS A 122 -1.65 -25.09 11.97
N GLN A 123 -2.79 -24.94 11.28
CA GLN A 123 -4.08 -25.44 11.73
C GLN A 123 -4.71 -26.25 10.61
N VAL A 124 -5.09 -27.48 10.89
CA VAL A 124 -5.85 -28.33 9.97
C VAL A 124 -7.25 -28.52 10.53
N SER A 125 -8.25 -28.37 9.67
CA SER A 125 -9.62 -28.78 9.98
C SER A 125 -9.80 -30.20 9.48
N ASP A 126 -10.11 -31.12 10.40
CA ASP A 126 -10.40 -32.51 10.10
C ASP A 126 -11.77 -32.89 10.67
N TYR A 127 -12.39 -33.95 10.18
CA TYR A 127 -13.68 -34.41 10.70
C TYR A 127 -13.47 -35.52 11.72
N GLN A 128 -14.01 -35.34 12.91
CA GLN A 128 -14.08 -36.38 13.93
C GLN A 128 -15.50 -36.91 14.01
N THR A 129 -15.65 -38.24 13.98
CA THR A 129 -16.96 -38.87 14.20
C THR A 129 -17.22 -38.91 15.71
N ILE A 130 -18.28 -38.24 16.15
CA ILE A 130 -18.79 -38.31 17.52
C ILE A 130 -20.07 -39.12 17.50
N CYS A 131 -20.16 -40.14 18.35
CA CYS A 131 -21.34 -40.98 18.48
C CYS A 131 -22.06 -40.68 19.80
N ASN A 132 -23.38 -40.56 19.73
CA ASN A 132 -24.29 -40.52 20.87
C ASN A 132 -25.34 -41.63 20.73
N PRO A 133 -26.21 -41.86 21.74
CA PRO A 133 -27.26 -42.89 21.65
C PRO A 133 -28.24 -42.73 20.47
N GLN A 134 -28.30 -41.54 19.84
CA GLN A 134 -29.14 -41.26 18.68
C GLN A 134 -28.43 -41.46 17.32
N GLY A 135 -27.11 -41.68 17.29
CA GLY A 135 -26.34 -41.92 16.07
C GLY A 135 -24.93 -41.32 16.09
N CYS A 136 -24.21 -41.43 14.97
CA CYS A 136 -22.88 -40.87 14.79
C CYS A 136 -22.90 -39.71 13.80
N THR A 137 -22.28 -38.59 14.14
CA THR A 137 -22.16 -37.42 13.28
C THR A 137 -20.69 -37.01 13.14
N ALA A 138 -20.30 -36.64 11.92
CA ALA A 138 -18.99 -36.09 11.65
C ALA A 138 -18.99 -34.59 11.98
N VAL A 139 -18.18 -34.17 12.94
CA VAL A 139 -18.02 -32.77 13.31
C VAL A 139 -16.63 -32.27 12.92
N PRO A 140 -16.49 -31.05 12.38
CA PRO A 140 -15.18 -30.47 12.09
C PRO A 140 -14.48 -30.13 13.41
N VAL A 141 -13.24 -30.60 13.55
CA VAL A 141 -12.35 -30.28 14.66
C VAL A 141 -11.08 -29.63 14.11
N ASN A 142 -10.63 -28.58 14.80
CA ASN A 142 -9.41 -27.87 14.44
C ASN A 142 -8.24 -28.43 15.25
N ARG A 143 -7.22 -28.95 14.56
CA ARG A 143 -5.99 -29.45 15.16
C ARG A 143 -4.85 -28.49 14.84
N TRP A 144 -4.15 -28.07 15.89
CA TRP A 144 -2.92 -27.29 15.76
C TRP A 144 -1.74 -28.24 15.58
N GLY A 145 -0.87 -27.90 14.66
CA GLY A 145 0.31 -28.67 14.34
C GLY A 145 1.48 -27.78 13.94
N GLN A 146 2.54 -28.42 13.47
CA GLN A 146 3.67 -27.73 12.86
C GLN A 146 3.88 -28.20 11.43
N GLN A 147 4.29 -27.28 10.57
CA GLN A 147 4.70 -27.58 9.21
C GLN A 147 6.07 -26.98 8.93
N TYR A 148 6.87 -27.70 8.17
CA TYR A 148 8.12 -27.16 7.65
C TYR A 148 7.83 -26.29 6.43
N THR A 149 8.38 -25.08 6.41
CA THR A 149 8.21 -24.10 5.34
C THR A 149 9.57 -23.67 4.80
N GLU A 150 9.62 -23.46 3.50
CA GLU A 150 10.70 -22.75 2.81
C GLU A 150 10.09 -21.50 2.17
N TYR A 151 10.69 -20.34 2.42
CA TYR A 151 10.18 -19.06 1.96
C TYR A 151 11.30 -18.05 1.70
N TYR A 152 11.01 -16.98 0.97
CA TYR A 152 11.84 -15.77 0.96
C TYR A 152 10.99 -14.55 1.35
N LEU A 153 11.66 -13.51 1.81
CA LEU A 153 11.05 -12.21 2.03
C LEU A 153 11.20 -11.36 0.77
N ARG A 154 10.07 -10.96 0.18
CA ARG A 154 10.01 -9.96 -0.87
C ARG A 154 9.87 -8.59 -0.23
N ASN A 155 10.93 -7.79 -0.29
CA ASN A 155 10.85 -6.39 0.10
C ASN A 155 10.41 -5.55 -1.10
N THR A 156 9.49 -4.63 -0.88
CA THR A 156 9.09 -3.62 -1.86
C THR A 156 9.37 -2.25 -1.26
N ASP A 157 10.39 -1.56 -1.78
CA ASP A 157 10.74 -0.20 -1.42
C ASP A 157 10.09 0.76 -2.42
N LYS A 158 9.23 1.66 -1.95
CA LYS A 158 8.56 2.69 -2.77
C LYS A 158 9.04 4.05 -2.34
N ASN A 159 9.38 4.89 -3.30
CA ASN A 159 9.77 6.28 -3.09
C ASN A 159 8.91 7.16 -4.00
N ILE A 160 8.32 8.21 -3.43
CA ILE A 160 7.57 9.20 -4.19
C ILE A 160 8.08 10.58 -3.83
N ASN A 161 8.40 11.34 -4.86
CA ASN A 161 8.74 12.75 -4.74
C ASN A 161 7.83 13.53 -5.67
N PHE A 162 7.19 14.58 -5.18
CA PHE A 162 6.40 15.46 -6.04
C PHE A 162 6.55 16.92 -5.64
N THR A 163 6.25 17.80 -6.58
CA THR A 163 6.16 19.25 -6.39
C THR A 163 4.74 19.70 -6.74
N MET A 164 4.17 20.52 -5.87
CA MET A 164 2.94 21.25 -6.14
C MET A 164 3.28 22.60 -6.76
N THR A 165 2.60 22.96 -7.84
CA THR A 165 2.84 24.21 -8.57
C THR A 165 1.54 24.99 -8.81
N GLU A 166 1.67 26.27 -9.14
CA GLU A 166 0.53 27.03 -9.68
C GLU A 166 -0.01 26.35 -10.95
N VAL A 167 -1.32 26.39 -11.13
CA VAL A 167 -2.01 25.79 -12.28
C VAL A 167 -1.40 26.29 -13.60
N GLY A 168 -0.98 25.37 -14.45
CA GLY A 168 -0.39 25.68 -15.75
C GLY A 168 1.06 26.19 -15.70
N SER A 169 1.71 26.17 -14.53
CA SER A 169 3.11 26.56 -14.38
C SER A 169 3.94 25.42 -13.79
N VAL A 170 5.09 25.13 -14.41
CA VAL A 170 6.06 24.15 -13.88
C VAL A 170 7.14 24.84 -13.03
N SER A 171 7.37 26.15 -13.24
CA SER A 171 8.44 26.91 -12.59
C SER A 171 8.02 27.50 -11.23
N LYS A 172 6.72 27.74 -11.02
CA LYS A 172 6.20 28.33 -9.78
C LYS A 172 5.87 27.24 -8.77
N LYS A 173 6.91 26.76 -8.08
CA LYS A 173 6.82 25.76 -7.02
C LYS A 173 6.21 26.36 -5.75
N LEU A 174 5.21 25.69 -5.19
CA LEU A 174 4.51 26.08 -3.96
C LEU A 174 4.90 25.17 -2.80
N ALA A 175 4.97 23.87 -3.04
CA ALA A 175 5.38 22.88 -2.05
C ALA A 175 6.07 21.69 -2.70
N GLN A 176 6.81 20.92 -1.90
CA GLN A 176 7.48 19.69 -2.31
C GLN A 176 7.24 18.62 -1.27
N PHE A 177 6.92 17.41 -1.72
CA PHE A 177 6.82 16.23 -0.87
C PHE A 177 7.92 15.24 -1.22
N GLN A 178 8.45 14.59 -0.19
CA GLN A 178 9.31 13.43 -0.31
C GLN A 178 8.88 12.39 0.73
N GLY A 179 8.55 11.20 0.26
CA GLY A 179 8.12 10.08 1.09
C GLY A 179 8.65 8.75 0.59
N ALA A 180 8.72 7.81 1.51
CA ALA A 180 9.12 6.45 1.21
C ALA A 180 8.34 5.47 2.07
N SER A 181 8.06 4.29 1.53
CA SER A 181 7.50 3.17 2.28
C SER A 181 8.23 1.89 1.92
N ARG A 182 8.30 0.97 2.88
CA ARG A 182 8.86 -0.35 2.69
C ARG A 182 7.89 -1.38 3.22
N THR A 183 7.51 -2.32 2.37
CA THR A 183 6.73 -3.49 2.78
C THR A 183 7.58 -4.74 2.62
N SER A 184 7.39 -5.71 3.51
CA SER A 184 8.03 -7.02 3.42
C SER A 184 6.95 -8.08 3.40
N GLN A 185 6.90 -8.85 2.33
CA GLN A 185 5.96 -9.94 2.14
C GLN A 185 6.71 -11.27 2.15
N LYS A 186 6.26 -12.18 3.00
CA LYS A 186 6.72 -13.55 2.97
C LYS A 186 6.09 -14.31 1.79
N VAL A 187 6.93 -14.93 0.97
CA VAL A 187 6.51 -15.74 -0.17
C VAL A 187 6.95 -17.18 0.05
N ILE A 188 5.99 -18.07 0.24
CA ILE A 188 6.23 -19.50 0.47
C ILE A 188 6.64 -20.15 -0.86
N ILE A 189 7.81 -20.79 -0.86
CA ILE A 189 8.33 -21.61 -1.96
C ILE A 189 7.77 -23.04 -1.82
N ARG A 190 7.85 -23.58 -0.60
CA ARG A 190 7.42 -24.94 -0.26
C ARG A 190 6.84 -24.96 1.14
N GLN A 191 5.82 -25.78 1.35
CA GLN A 191 5.29 -26.10 2.67
C GLN A 191 4.99 -27.60 2.71
N ASP A 192 5.40 -28.25 3.79
CA ASP A 192 5.08 -29.66 4.03
C ASP A 192 3.69 -29.79 4.68
N ARG A 193 3.23 -31.03 4.89
CA ARG A 193 1.98 -31.30 5.59
C ARG A 193 2.07 -30.77 7.03
N CYS A 194 0.95 -30.28 7.56
CA CYS A 194 0.83 -29.97 8.97
C CYS A 194 0.71 -31.25 9.79
N PHE A 195 1.60 -31.42 10.79
CA PHE A 195 1.67 -32.57 11.68
C PHE A 195 1.26 -32.19 13.11
#